data_AF-A0A973DRI8-F1
#
_entry.id   AF-A0A973DRI8-F1
#
_cell.length_a   1.000
_cell.length_b   1.000
_cell.length_c   1.000
_cell.angle_alpha   90.00
_cell.angle_beta   90.00
_cell.angle_gamma   90.00
#
_symmetry.space_group_name_H-M   'P 1'
#
loop_
_entity.id
_entity.type
_entity.pdbx_description
1 polymer ?
#
loop_
_entity_poly.entity_id
_entity_poly.type
_entity_poly.pdbx_seq_one_letter_code
_entity_poly.pdbx_strand_id
1 'polypeptide(L)'
;MNRKIPLALLLGAVSCHTVATTDIRSPSTIIKQAPAEHWRSINNDHTLYLELSSGRVVIELNPLLAPNHVKQLTALAREGFYDGLNFYRFVEGFVAQAGDVSETKMVKSANTTVKSERFLTTKQPLTITSISGKDG
;
A
#
# COMPACT_ATOMS: atom_id res chain seq x y z
N MET A 1 70.10 -27.28 37.32
CA MET A 1 69.43 -26.43 38.32
C MET A 1 68.31 -25.67 37.64
N ASN A 2 67.07 -26.09 37.90
CA ASN A 2 65.81 -25.46 37.45
C ASN A 2 65.71 -24.00 37.89
N ARG A 3 65.26 -23.08 37.02
CA ARG A 3 64.23 -22.06 37.34
C ARG A 3 63.48 -21.61 36.07
N LYS A 4 62.17 -21.41 36.22
CA LYS A 4 61.10 -21.31 35.22
C LYS A 4 60.65 -19.84 35.00
N ILE A 5 60.32 -19.49 33.73
CA ILE A 5 59.15 -18.69 33.23
C ILE A 5 59.12 -17.15 33.58
N PRO A 6 58.45 -16.22 32.83
CA PRO A 6 57.70 -16.30 31.55
C PRO A 6 58.07 -15.29 30.44
N LEU A 7 57.63 -15.70 29.24
CA LEU A 7 57.27 -14.95 28.04
C LEU A 7 56.13 -13.93 28.31
N ALA A 8 56.29 -12.67 27.90
CA ALA A 8 55.21 -11.69 27.81
C ALA A 8 55.25 -11.02 26.42
N LEU A 9 54.52 -11.62 25.48
CA LEU A 9 54.23 -11.07 24.16
C LEU A 9 53.00 -10.18 24.31
N LEU A 10 53.20 -8.85 24.41
CA LEU A 10 52.08 -7.89 24.40
C LEU A 10 51.60 -7.70 22.96
N LEU A 11 50.58 -8.46 22.59
CA LEU A 11 49.87 -8.33 21.32
C LEU A 11 48.99 -7.07 21.38
N GLY A 12 49.33 -6.04 20.62
CA GLY A 12 48.51 -4.84 20.48
C GLY A 12 47.19 -5.16 19.77
N ALA A 13 46.10 -5.23 20.53
CA ALA A 13 44.76 -5.32 19.95
C ALA A 13 44.33 -3.94 19.47
N VAL A 14 44.62 -3.63 18.19
CA VAL A 14 43.92 -2.56 17.48
C VAL A 14 42.52 -3.10 17.18
N SER A 15 41.55 -2.77 18.03
CA SER A 15 40.14 -3.01 17.73
C SER A 15 39.72 -2.09 16.59
N CYS A 16 39.85 -2.61 15.36
CA CYS A 16 39.23 -2.04 14.18
C CYS A 16 37.72 -1.99 14.42
N HIS A 17 37.19 -0.82 14.71
CA HIS A 17 35.75 -0.61 14.71
C HIS A 17 35.29 -0.75 13.26
N THR A 18 34.64 -1.86 12.94
CA THR A 18 33.91 -2.00 11.69
C THR A 18 32.73 -1.04 11.74
N VAL A 19 32.91 0.15 11.17
CA VAL A 19 31.78 1.02 10.84
C VAL A 19 30.92 0.23 9.86
N ALA A 20 29.75 -0.21 10.31
CA ALA A 20 28.75 -0.80 9.44
C ALA A 20 28.44 0.24 8.36
N THR A 21 28.96 0.04 7.15
CA THR A 21 28.56 0.81 5.99
C THR A 21 27.09 0.51 5.77
N THR A 22 26.23 1.50 5.96
CA THR A 22 24.84 1.43 5.53
C THR A 22 24.86 1.21 4.03
N ASP A 23 24.59 -0.02 3.60
CA ASP A 23 24.43 -0.40 2.19
C ASP A 23 23.21 0.35 1.64
N ILE A 24 23.45 1.53 1.06
CA ILE A 24 22.39 2.36 0.47
C ILE A 24 21.96 1.68 -0.83
N ARG A 25 20.92 0.85 -0.75
CA ARG A 25 20.33 0.18 -1.91
C ARG A 25 19.40 1.12 -2.66
N SER A 26 19.43 1.06 -3.98
CA SER A 26 18.40 1.71 -4.80
C SER A 26 17.03 1.06 -4.55
N PRO A 27 15.91 1.80 -4.66
CA PRO A 27 14.57 1.22 -4.54
C PRO A 27 14.33 0.04 -5.49
N SER A 28 14.87 0.12 -6.71
CA SER A 28 14.79 -0.96 -7.70
C SER A 28 15.52 -2.22 -7.25
N THR A 29 16.68 -2.08 -6.61
CA THR A 29 17.44 -3.20 -6.04
C THR A 29 16.65 -3.87 -4.91
N ILE A 30 16.03 -3.07 -4.03
CA ILE A 30 15.21 -3.57 -2.92
C ILE A 30 14.05 -4.41 -3.46
N ILE A 31 13.29 -3.89 -4.44
CA ILE A 31 12.16 -4.61 -5.06
C ILE A 31 12.62 -5.90 -5.73
N LYS A 32 13.73 -5.87 -6.48
CA LYS A 32 14.23 -7.04 -7.21
C LYS A 32 14.73 -8.15 -6.30
N GLN A 33 15.26 -7.80 -5.13
CA GLN A 33 15.79 -8.75 -4.15
C GLN A 33 14.79 -9.12 -3.06
N ALA A 34 13.62 -8.47 -3.02
CA ALA A 34 12.62 -8.70 -1.99
C ALA A 34 12.16 -10.16 -2.02
N PRO A 35 12.29 -10.89 -0.90
CA PRO A 35 11.75 -12.24 -0.77
C PRO A 35 10.26 -12.32 -1.12
N ALA A 36 9.83 -13.46 -1.68
CA ALA A 36 8.46 -13.65 -2.18
C ALA A 36 7.41 -13.47 -1.07
N GLU A 37 7.74 -13.82 0.17
CA GLU A 37 6.88 -13.69 1.36
C GLU A 37 6.55 -12.25 1.75
N HIS A 38 7.32 -11.26 1.26
CA HIS A 38 7.00 -9.84 1.47
C HIS A 38 5.94 -9.31 0.49
N TRP A 39 5.63 -10.08 -0.55
CA TRP A 39 4.59 -9.73 -1.51
C TRP A 39 3.28 -10.40 -1.12
N ARG A 40 2.19 -9.66 -1.26
CA ARG A 40 0.84 -10.23 -1.20
C ARG A 40 0.26 -10.30 -2.61
N SER A 41 -0.49 -11.36 -2.88
CA SER A 41 -1.31 -11.42 -4.09
C SER A 41 -2.50 -10.47 -3.95
N ILE A 42 -2.90 -9.87 -5.07
CA ILE A 42 -4.12 -9.04 -5.13
C ILE A 42 -5.32 -9.97 -5.24
N ASN A 43 -6.39 -9.66 -4.50
CA ASN A 43 -7.65 -10.40 -4.63
C ASN A 43 -8.45 -9.86 -5.81
N ASN A 44 -8.64 -10.70 -6.84
CA ASN A 44 -9.38 -10.34 -8.05
C ASN A 44 -10.85 -9.96 -7.77
N ASP A 45 -11.48 -10.54 -6.75
CA ASP A 45 -12.88 -10.20 -6.39
C ASP A 45 -13.03 -8.78 -5.84
N HIS A 46 -11.92 -8.19 -5.38
CA HIS A 46 -11.83 -6.84 -4.85
C HIS A 46 -10.97 -5.95 -5.75
N THR A 47 -10.89 -6.26 -7.05
CA THR A 47 -10.13 -5.44 -8.01
C THR A 47 -11.07 -4.86 -9.06
N LEU A 48 -11.04 -3.54 -9.22
CA LEU A 48 -11.70 -2.84 -10.31
C LEU A 48 -10.70 -2.50 -11.41
N TYR A 49 -11.12 -2.73 -12.64
CA TYR A 49 -10.41 -2.28 -13.83
C TYR A 49 -11.17 -1.11 -14.43
N LEU A 50 -10.54 0.06 -14.43
CA LEU A 50 -11.05 1.26 -15.06
C LEU A 50 -10.33 1.45 -16.38
N GLU A 51 -11.04 1.25 -17.48
CA GLU A 51 -10.53 1.51 -18.83
C GLU A 51 -10.67 2.98 -19.18
N LEU A 52 -9.55 3.60 -19.51
CA LEU A 52 -9.50 4.95 -20.07
C LEU A 52 -8.89 4.87 -21.47
N SER A 53 -9.17 5.86 -22.30
CA SER A 53 -8.52 6.01 -23.61
C SER A 53 -7.00 6.13 -23.50
N SER A 54 -6.49 6.63 -22.38
CA SER A 54 -5.06 6.78 -22.08
C SER A 54 -4.43 5.53 -21.44
N GLY A 55 -5.22 4.51 -21.12
CA GLY A 55 -4.75 3.29 -20.48
C GLY A 55 -5.60 2.81 -19.30
N ARG A 56 -5.23 1.65 -18.77
CA ARG A 56 -5.96 0.98 -17.68
C ARG A 56 -5.46 1.44 -16.32
N VAL A 57 -6.40 1.76 -15.44
CA VAL A 57 -6.16 1.95 -14.01
C VAL A 57 -6.66 0.73 -13.26
N VAL A 58 -5.81 0.16 -12.41
CA VAL A 58 -6.15 -0.99 -11.56
C VAL A 58 -6.34 -0.50 -10.14
N ILE A 59 -7.53 -0.74 -9.57
CA ILE A 59 -7.90 -0.25 -8.25
C ILE A 59 -8.20 -1.47 -7.36
N GLU A 60 -7.41 -1.66 -6.32
CA GLU A 60 -7.72 -2.63 -5.29
C GLU A 60 -8.63 -2.01 -4.22
N LEU A 61 -9.76 -2.67 -3.97
CA LEU A 61 -10.76 -2.29 -2.99
C LEU A 61 -10.40 -2.87 -1.62
N ASN A 62 -10.64 -2.08 -0.57
CA ASN A 62 -10.33 -2.48 0.80
C ASN A 62 -11.63 -2.75 1.60
N PRO A 63 -12.14 -4.00 1.62
CA PRO A 63 -13.36 -4.34 2.34
C PRO A 63 -13.17 -4.33 3.87
N LEU A 64 -11.93 -4.37 4.37
CA LEU A 64 -11.67 -4.28 5.80
C LEU A 64 -11.98 -2.88 6.32
N LEU A 65 -11.65 -1.84 5.54
CA LEU A 65 -11.82 -0.45 5.95
C LEU A 65 -13.17 0.15 5.57
N ALA A 66 -13.73 -0.21 4.40
CA ALA A 66 -14.97 0.36 3.89
C ALA A 66 -15.88 -0.70 3.25
N PRO A 67 -16.37 -1.69 4.02
CA PRO A 67 -17.12 -2.82 3.49
C PRO A 67 -18.39 -2.42 2.73
N ASN A 68 -19.11 -1.39 3.18
CA ASN A 68 -20.33 -0.96 2.51
C ASN A 68 -20.02 -0.24 1.18
N HIS A 69 -18.97 0.59 1.14
CA HIS A 69 -18.54 1.24 -0.11
C HIS A 69 -17.99 0.22 -1.10
N VAL A 70 -17.22 -0.78 -0.65
CA VAL A 70 -16.75 -1.86 -1.53
C VAL A 70 -17.93 -2.62 -2.13
N LYS A 71 -18.90 -3.03 -1.30
CA LYS A 71 -20.12 -3.71 -1.79
C LYS A 71 -20.86 -2.86 -2.83
N GLN A 72 -21.02 -1.56 -2.56
CA GLN A 72 -21.69 -0.62 -3.45
C GLN A 72 -20.95 -0.44 -4.78
N LEU A 73 -19.64 -0.15 -4.73
CA LEU A 73 -18.81 0.05 -5.92
C LEU A 73 -18.80 -1.19 -6.81
N THR A 74 -18.64 -2.37 -6.20
CA THR A 74 -18.66 -3.64 -6.92
C THR A 74 -20.02 -3.89 -7.59
N ALA A 75 -21.14 -3.60 -6.92
CA ALA A 75 -22.47 -3.76 -7.50
C ALA A 75 -22.68 -2.83 -8.70
N LEU A 76 -22.37 -1.53 -8.55
CA LEU A 76 -22.47 -0.53 -9.62
C LEU A 76 -21.56 -0.87 -10.82
N ALA A 77 -20.33 -1.31 -10.57
CA ALA A 77 -19.42 -1.72 -11.63
C ALA A 77 -19.96 -2.95 -12.40
N ARG A 78 -20.50 -3.95 -11.70
CA ARG A 78 -21.05 -5.17 -12.32
C ARG A 78 -22.27 -4.91 -13.19
N GLU A 79 -23.05 -3.87 -12.91
CA GLU A 79 -24.20 -3.50 -13.73
C GLU A 79 -23.88 -2.53 -14.88
N GLY A 80 -22.60 -2.18 -15.08
CA GLY A 80 -22.14 -1.26 -16.13
C GLY A 80 -22.48 0.20 -15.83
N PHE A 81 -22.70 0.56 -14.56
CA PHE A 81 -23.13 1.91 -14.18
C PHE A 81 -22.09 2.97 -14.61
N TYR A 82 -20.80 2.66 -14.53
CA TYR A 82 -19.75 3.64 -14.85
C TYR A 82 -19.41 3.75 -16.34
N ASP A 83 -19.93 2.84 -17.17
CA ASP A 83 -19.56 2.79 -18.60
C ASP A 83 -20.03 4.04 -19.34
N GLY A 84 -19.13 4.66 -20.08
CA GLY A 84 -19.39 5.90 -20.83
C GLY A 84 -19.52 7.16 -19.97
N LEU A 85 -19.20 7.10 -18.68
CA LEU A 85 -19.14 8.28 -17.81
C LEU A 85 -17.77 8.96 -17.90
N ASN A 86 -17.73 10.23 -17.45
CA ASN A 86 -16.56 11.10 -17.59
C ASN A 86 -16.01 11.50 -16.22
N PHE A 87 -14.74 11.90 -16.20
CA PHE A 87 -14.19 12.71 -15.12
C PHE A 87 -14.63 14.16 -15.33
N TYR A 88 -15.62 14.63 -14.57
CA TYR A 88 -16.19 15.96 -14.72
C TYR A 88 -15.51 17.02 -13.85
N ARG A 89 -14.69 16.61 -12.87
CA ARG A 89 -13.93 17.53 -12.02
C ARG A 89 -12.50 17.04 -11.84
N PHE A 90 -11.54 17.89 -12.20
CA PHE A 90 -10.11 17.65 -12.02
C PHE A 90 -9.48 18.86 -11.34
N VAL A 91 -8.68 18.60 -10.31
CA VAL A 91 -7.85 19.60 -9.64
C VAL A 91 -6.43 19.05 -9.61
N GLU A 92 -5.52 19.73 -10.30
CA GLU A 92 -4.11 19.34 -10.38
C GLU A 92 -3.48 19.23 -8.99
N GLY A 93 -2.74 18.14 -8.76
CA GLY A 93 -2.14 17.85 -7.46
C GLY A 93 -3.11 17.47 -6.34
N PHE A 94 -4.41 17.30 -6.64
CA PHE A 94 -5.42 16.97 -5.64
C PHE A 94 -6.27 15.75 -6.01
N VAL A 95 -7.30 15.92 -6.85
CA VAL A 95 -8.25 14.83 -7.16
C VAL A 95 -8.77 14.87 -8.59
N ALA A 96 -9.03 13.69 -9.13
CA ALA A 96 -9.88 13.47 -10.28
C ALA A 96 -11.18 12.80 -9.81
N GLN A 97 -12.32 13.42 -10.08
CA GLN A 97 -13.64 12.96 -9.66
C GLN A 97 -14.49 12.61 -10.89
N ALA A 98 -15.09 11.42 -10.84
CA ALA A 98 -15.93 10.85 -11.87
C ALA A 98 -17.24 10.31 -11.28
N GLY A 99 -18.14 9.88 -12.17
CA GLY A 99 -19.46 9.39 -11.84
C GLY A 99 -20.50 10.04 -12.73
N ASP A 100 -21.77 9.86 -12.38
CA ASP A 100 -22.86 10.45 -13.13
C ASP A 100 -23.19 11.84 -12.58
N VAL A 101 -22.68 12.88 -13.25
CA VAL A 101 -22.96 14.28 -12.89
C VAL A 101 -24.41 14.67 -13.16
N SER A 102 -25.11 13.94 -14.04
CA SER A 102 -26.49 14.26 -14.43
C SER A 102 -27.52 13.67 -13.48
N GLU A 103 -27.12 12.71 -12.64
CA GLU A 103 -28.00 11.91 -11.77
C GLU A 103 -29.15 11.21 -12.52
N THR A 104 -28.96 10.89 -13.80
CA THR A 104 -29.97 10.27 -14.66
C THR A 104 -29.78 8.77 -14.87
N LYS A 105 -28.57 8.23 -14.63
CA LYS A 105 -28.35 6.79 -14.74
C LYS A 105 -29.07 6.08 -13.60
N MET A 106 -29.87 5.10 -14.01
CA MET A 106 -30.61 4.25 -13.09
C MET A 106 -29.69 3.23 -12.42
N VAL A 107 -29.69 3.22 -11.09
CA VAL A 107 -29.11 2.15 -10.29
C VAL A 107 -30.06 0.96 -10.28
N LYS A 108 -29.57 -0.24 -10.61
CA LYS A 108 -30.43 -1.44 -10.69
C LYS A 108 -30.41 -2.25 -9.40
N SER A 109 -29.20 -2.57 -8.92
CA SER A 109 -28.98 -3.53 -7.83
C SER A 109 -28.35 -2.93 -6.58
N ALA A 110 -27.70 -1.78 -6.72
CA ALA A 110 -27.04 -1.09 -5.62
C ALA A 110 -28.00 -0.10 -4.91
N ASN A 111 -27.57 0.44 -3.77
CA ASN A 111 -28.37 1.48 -3.09
C ASN A 111 -28.14 2.84 -3.77
N THR A 112 -29.10 3.75 -3.72
CA THR A 112 -28.85 5.13 -4.20
C THR A 112 -27.93 5.91 -3.26
N THR A 113 -27.82 5.49 -2.00
CA THR A 113 -26.98 6.12 -0.97
C THR A 113 -26.27 5.07 -0.12
N VAL A 114 -25.10 5.42 0.40
CA VAL A 114 -24.33 4.58 1.33
C VAL A 114 -24.00 5.41 2.56
N LYS A 115 -24.16 4.81 3.74
CA LYS A 115 -23.76 5.45 5.00
C LYS A 115 -22.23 5.64 5.01
N SER A 116 -21.79 6.82 5.42
CA SER A 116 -20.37 7.17 5.52
C SER A 116 -19.58 6.19 6.39
N GLU A 117 -18.42 5.74 5.88
CA GLU A 117 -17.45 4.83 6.54
C GLU A 117 -16.12 5.52 6.82
N ARG A 118 -16.16 6.75 7.36
CA ARG A 118 -14.95 7.56 7.63
C ARG A 118 -14.14 7.09 8.84
N PHE A 119 -14.78 6.38 9.76
CA PHE A 119 -14.17 5.91 11.00
C PHE A 119 -14.44 4.41 11.15
N LEU A 120 -13.39 3.65 11.43
CA LEU A 120 -13.46 2.24 11.76
C LEU A 120 -12.86 2.02 13.15
N THR A 121 -13.69 1.56 14.08
CA THR A 121 -13.22 1.10 15.39
C THR A 121 -12.93 -0.39 15.31
N THR A 122 -11.65 -0.76 15.41
CA THR A 122 -11.24 -2.16 15.41
C THR A 122 -11.17 -2.71 16.83
N LYS A 123 -11.56 -3.98 17.02
CA LYS A 123 -11.36 -4.68 18.31
C LYS A 123 -9.90 -5.08 18.54
N GLN A 124 -9.15 -5.20 17.45
CA GLN A 124 -7.75 -5.59 17.41
C GLN A 124 -6.97 -4.50 16.68
N PRO A 125 -5.74 -4.17 17.10
CA PRO A 125 -4.91 -3.22 16.38
C PRO A 125 -4.70 -3.68 14.92
N LEU A 126 -4.80 -2.74 13.98
CA LEU A 126 -4.40 -2.99 12.61
C LEU A 126 -2.87 -3.20 12.60
N THR A 127 -2.42 -4.21 11.86
CA THR A 127 -0.98 -4.42 11.64
C THR A 127 -0.50 -3.36 10.66
N ILE A 128 0.04 -2.27 11.19
CA ILE A 128 0.67 -1.20 10.42
C ILE A 128 2.17 -1.25 10.63
N THR A 129 2.93 -1.11 9.55
CA THR A 129 4.38 -0.89 9.65
C THR A 129 4.58 0.58 10.00
N SER A 130 4.86 0.85 11.27
CA SER A 130 5.27 2.20 11.68
C SER A 130 6.60 2.55 11.03
N ILE A 131 6.67 3.71 10.39
CA ILE A 131 7.93 4.25 9.87
C ILE A 131 8.50 5.17 10.96
N SER A 132 9.70 4.86 11.43
CA SER A 132 10.39 5.71 12.42
C SER A 132 10.90 6.97 11.72
N GLY A 133 10.12 8.04 11.76
CA GLY A 133 10.47 9.36 11.21
C GLY A 133 9.51 10.44 11.71
N LYS A 134 9.92 11.72 11.64
CA LYS A 134 8.94 12.81 11.67
C LYS A 134 8.26 12.83 10.31
N ASP A 135 6.96 12.60 10.30
CA ASP A 135 6.14 12.84 9.12
C ASP A 135 6.07 14.36 8.89
N GLY A 136 7.01 14.90 8.11
CA GLY A 136 7.08 16.34 7.81
C GLY A 136 7.64 17.20 8.94
#